data_AF-A0A3M7PE66-F1
#
_entry.id   AF-A0A3M7PE66-F1
#
_cell.length_a   1.000
_cell.length_b   1.000
_cell.length_c   1.000
_cell.angle_alpha   90.00
_cell.angle_beta   90.00
_cell.angle_gamma   90.00
#
_symmetry.space_group_name_H-M   'P 1'
#
loop_
_entity.id
_entity.type
_entity.pdbx_description
1 polymer ?
#
loop_
_entity_poly.entity_id
_entity_poly.type
_entity_poly.pdbx_seq_one_letter_code
_entity_poly.pdbx_strand_id
1 'polypeptide(L)'
;MSGSSNAALNMRVTANSSQGHRKYMEDCYKIRFQRGSPGQHDTLAANGNADSDILFSYFAIFDGHGGKEASQHCKEKLYWKIIDQDDFWSDNDSQVLNAIRNGFLQCHLDMWHELPQWPKTASGLPSTSGTTATVLFIKKSKAYVGHVGDSGLVIG
;
A
#
# COMPACT_ATOMS: atom_id res chain seq x y z
N MET A 1 19.99 19.57 23.76
CA MET A 1 18.77 19.80 22.96
C MET A 1 19.18 19.75 21.49
N SER A 2 19.13 18.58 20.85
CA SER A 2 19.39 18.48 19.42
C SER A 2 18.06 18.53 18.69
N GLY A 3 17.75 19.65 18.05
CA GLY A 3 16.63 19.75 17.12
C GLY A 3 16.92 18.86 15.93
N SER A 4 16.22 17.74 15.81
CA SER A 4 16.15 16.99 14.56
C SER A 4 15.42 17.87 13.56
N SER A 5 16.13 18.39 12.57
CA SER A 5 15.53 19.05 11.42
C SER A 5 14.62 18.03 10.73
N ASN A 6 13.31 18.18 10.86
CA ASN A 6 12.36 17.51 9.99
C ASN A 6 12.63 18.03 8.59
N ALA A 7 13.41 17.28 7.81
CA ALA A 7 13.59 17.57 6.40
C ALA A 7 12.21 17.44 5.75
N ALA A 8 11.61 18.57 5.39
CA ALA A 8 10.38 18.60 4.62
C ALA A 8 10.57 17.71 3.38
N LEU A 9 9.83 16.61 3.33
CA LEU A 9 9.96 15.60 2.28
C LEU A 9 9.38 16.18 0.98
N ASN A 10 10.21 16.88 0.20
CA ASN A 10 9.82 17.41 -1.11
C ASN A 10 9.83 16.30 -2.16
N MET A 11 8.74 15.53 -2.22
CA MET A 11 8.58 14.44 -3.17
C MET A 11 7.66 14.82 -4.33
N ARG A 12 8.14 14.65 -5.56
CA ARG A 12 7.32 14.72 -6.76
C ARG A 12 7.05 13.32 -7.28
N VAL A 13 5.79 13.03 -7.55
CA VAL A 13 5.36 11.68 -7.97
C VAL A 13 4.58 11.78 -9.27
N THR A 14 4.80 10.82 -10.16
CA THR A 14 4.03 10.63 -11.39
C THR A 14 3.71 9.15 -11.50
N ALA A 15 2.48 8.84 -11.88
CA ALA A 15 2.05 7.47 -12.12
C ALA A 15 1.24 7.43 -13.42
N ASN A 16 1.40 6.32 -14.13
CA ASN A 16 0.68 6.04 -15.36
C ASN A 16 0.27 4.57 -15.36
N SER A 17 -0.88 4.28 -15.94
CA SER A 17 -1.40 2.93 -16.11
C SER A 17 -2.05 2.84 -17.48
N SER A 18 -1.77 1.78 -18.22
CA SER A 18 -2.33 1.55 -19.55
C SER A 18 -2.69 0.09 -19.71
N GLN A 19 -3.91 -0.18 -20.18
CA GLN A 19 -4.38 -1.54 -20.46
C GLN A 19 -3.56 -2.21 -21.57
N GLY A 20 -2.95 -1.42 -22.46
CA GLY A 20 -2.26 -1.93 -23.64
C GLY A 20 -3.16 -2.83 -24.48
N HIS A 21 -2.64 -3.98 -24.90
CA HIS A 21 -3.36 -4.95 -25.73
C HIS A 21 -4.14 -6.00 -24.94
N ARG A 22 -4.26 -5.87 -23.61
CA ARG A 22 -5.05 -6.80 -22.79
C ARG A 22 -6.54 -6.51 -22.96
N LYS A 23 -7.37 -7.53 -22.72
CA LYS A 23 -8.83 -7.40 -22.76
C LYS A 23 -9.39 -6.58 -21.60
N TYR A 24 -8.74 -6.68 -20.44
CA TYR A 24 -9.12 -6.00 -19.20
C TYR A 24 -7.89 -5.38 -18.55
N MET A 25 -8.06 -4.23 -17.89
CA MET A 25 -7.06 -3.63 -17.00
C MET A 25 -7.20 -4.26 -15.61
N GLU A 26 -6.30 -5.18 -15.27
CA GLU A 26 -6.27 -5.86 -13.97
C GLU A 26 -5.23 -5.25 -13.03
N ASP A 27 -4.20 -4.58 -13.55
CA ASP A 27 -3.22 -3.87 -12.73
C ASP A 27 -3.83 -2.62 -12.09
N CYS A 28 -3.33 -2.29 -10.91
CA CYS A 28 -3.61 -1.02 -10.29
C CYS A 28 -2.47 -0.57 -9.38
N TYR A 29 -2.51 0.70 -8.98
CA TYR A 29 -1.54 1.28 -8.07
C TYR A 29 -2.21 2.13 -7.00
N LYS A 30 -1.47 2.42 -5.92
CA LYS A 30 -1.88 3.35 -4.86
C LYS A 30 -0.72 4.25 -4.47
N ILE A 31 -1.04 5.54 -4.36
CA ILE A 31 -0.15 6.57 -3.83
C ILE A 31 -0.86 7.21 -2.63
N ARG A 32 -0.14 7.36 -1.52
CA ARG A 32 -0.60 8.06 -0.32
C ARG A 32 0.54 8.85 0.31
N PHE A 33 0.21 10.02 0.85
CA PHE A 33 1.08 10.82 1.69
C PHE A 33 0.38 10.97 3.04
N GLN A 34 0.87 10.29 4.07
CA GLN A 34 0.27 10.37 5.39
C GLN A 34 0.75 11.66 6.09
N ARG A 35 -0.22 12.46 6.53
CA ARG A 35 0.00 13.69 7.29
C ARG A 35 -0.61 13.56 8.69
N GLY A 36 -0.22 14.44 9.60
CA GLY A 36 -0.78 14.51 10.96
C GLY A 36 0.10 13.81 11.99
N SER A 37 -0.51 13.32 13.07
CA SER A 37 0.20 12.65 14.16
C SER A 37 0.09 11.12 14.05
N PRO A 38 1.06 10.34 14.56
CA PRO A 38 0.95 8.88 14.67
C PRO A 38 -0.37 8.46 15.33
N GLY A 39 -1.08 7.50 14.75
CA GLY A 39 -2.35 6.99 15.26
C GLY A 39 -3.59 7.84 14.93
N GLN A 40 -3.47 8.96 14.21
CA GLN A 40 -4.63 9.64 13.61
C GLN A 40 -4.85 9.16 12.18
N HIS A 41 -5.99 8.49 11.96
CA HIS A 41 -6.49 8.21 10.62
C HIS A 41 -6.91 9.51 9.95
N ASP A 42 -6.23 9.84 8.85
CA ASP A 42 -6.54 10.85 7.85
C ASP A 42 -7.43 12.00 8.38
N THR A 43 -6.93 12.76 9.37
CA THR A 43 -7.50 14.07 9.65
C THR A 43 -7.08 14.94 8.48
N LEU A 44 -7.95 15.07 7.47
CA LEU A 44 -7.91 16.18 6.52
C LEU A 44 -7.54 17.40 7.34
N ALA A 45 -6.36 17.99 7.08
CA ALA A 45 -5.79 19.07 7.88
C ALA A 45 -6.91 20.05 8.24
N ALA A 46 -7.44 19.93 9.45
CA ALA A 46 -8.77 20.47 9.79
C ALA A 46 -8.79 22.01 9.73
N ASN A 47 -7.62 22.61 9.54
CA ASN A 47 -7.40 24.03 9.48
C ASN A 47 -6.52 24.45 8.30
N GLY A 48 -6.69 23.90 7.09
CA GLY A 48 -6.16 24.48 5.84
C GLY A 48 -4.64 24.75 5.78
N ASN A 49 -3.86 24.28 6.76
CA ASN A 49 -2.46 24.61 6.89
C ASN A 49 -1.67 23.50 6.20
N ALA A 50 -1.14 23.82 5.03
CA ALA A 50 -0.34 22.92 4.21
C ALA A 50 0.98 22.49 4.88
N ASP A 51 1.28 23.07 6.05
CA ASP A 51 2.46 22.85 6.89
C ASP A 51 2.40 21.61 7.79
N SER A 52 1.47 20.68 7.56
CA SER A 52 1.54 19.38 8.24
C SER A 52 2.65 18.52 7.64
N ASP A 53 3.68 18.26 8.44
CA ASP A 53 4.79 17.39 8.09
C ASP A 53 4.27 16.04 7.56
N ILE A 54 4.75 15.64 6.38
CA ILE A 54 4.50 14.30 5.83
C ILE A 54 5.23 13.30 6.72
N LEU A 55 4.48 12.46 7.43
CA LEU A 55 5.06 11.43 8.29
C LEU A 55 5.74 10.33 7.48
N PHE A 56 5.08 9.91 6.40
CA PHE A 56 5.61 8.97 5.43
C PHE A 56 4.85 9.05 4.10
N SER A 57 5.49 8.54 3.06
CA SER A 57 4.85 8.32 1.76
C SER A 57 4.72 6.83 1.49
N TYR A 58 3.63 6.42 0.85
CA TYR A 58 3.33 5.04 0.46
C TYR A 58 3.06 4.95 -1.03
N PHE A 59 3.73 4.00 -1.67
CA PHE A 59 3.60 3.67 -3.09
C PHE A 59 3.35 2.19 -3.21
N ALA A 60 2.41 1.79 -4.05
CA ALA A 60 2.13 0.38 -4.30
C ALA A 60 1.69 0.13 -5.72
N ILE A 61 2.13 -1.00 -6.28
CA ILE A 61 1.70 -1.55 -7.56
C ILE A 61 1.22 -2.99 -7.33
N PHE A 62 0.14 -3.34 -8.00
CA PHE A 62 -0.53 -4.63 -7.94
C PHE A 62 -0.81 -5.08 -9.37
N ASP A 63 -0.17 -6.16 -9.82
CA ASP A 63 -0.42 -6.79 -11.12
C ASP A 63 -1.41 -7.94 -10.91
N GLY A 64 -2.66 -7.71 -11.32
CA GLY A 64 -3.76 -8.66 -11.16
C GLY A 64 -3.77 -9.73 -12.25
N HIS A 65 -4.17 -10.95 -11.89
CA HIS A 65 -4.34 -12.06 -12.83
C HIS A 65 -5.54 -12.92 -12.48
N GLY A 66 -6.23 -13.45 -13.49
CA GLY A 66 -7.41 -14.29 -13.28
C GLY A 66 -8.64 -13.52 -12.81
N GLY A 67 -8.63 -12.20 -12.98
CA GLY A 67 -9.60 -11.22 -12.50
C GLY A 67 -8.92 -10.09 -11.71
N LYS A 68 -9.58 -8.93 -11.63
CA LYS A 68 -9.04 -7.71 -10.99
C LYS A 68 -9.28 -7.65 -9.47
N GLU A 69 -10.08 -8.57 -8.94
CA GLU A 69 -10.66 -8.45 -7.60
C GLU A 69 -9.59 -8.45 -6.51
N ALA A 70 -8.57 -9.32 -6.64
CA ALA A 70 -7.46 -9.37 -5.70
C ALA A 70 -6.59 -8.11 -5.73
N SER A 71 -6.26 -7.58 -6.92
CA SER A 71 -5.47 -6.35 -7.05
C SER A 71 -6.23 -5.14 -6.49
N GLN A 72 -7.54 -5.05 -6.76
CA GLN A 72 -8.42 -4.03 -6.20
C GLN A 72 -8.53 -4.13 -4.67
N HIS A 73 -8.70 -5.35 -4.14
CA HIS A 73 -8.74 -5.57 -2.68
C HIS A 73 -7.43 -5.14 -2.01
N CYS A 74 -6.27 -5.52 -2.57
CA CYS A 74 -4.96 -5.07 -2.12
C CYS A 74 -4.84 -3.54 -2.13
N LYS A 75 -5.22 -2.88 -3.24
CA LYS A 75 -5.22 -1.42 -3.36
C LYS A 75 -6.03 -0.77 -2.26
N GLU A 76 -7.19 -1.32 -1.92
CA GLU A 76 -8.06 -0.73 -0.90
C GLU A 76 -7.55 -0.97 0.52
N LYS A 77 -7.16 -2.21 0.83
CA LYS A 77 -7.00 -2.70 2.21
C LYS A 77 -5.56 -2.77 2.69
N LEU A 78 -4.60 -3.16 1.85
CA LEU A 78 -3.23 -3.49 2.30
C LEU A 78 -2.57 -2.35 3.07
N TYR A 79 -2.75 -1.11 2.61
CA TYR A 79 -2.27 0.08 3.30
C TYR A 79 -2.72 0.14 4.77
N TRP A 80 -4.02 0.01 5.02
CA TRP A 80 -4.60 0.10 6.36
C TRP A 80 -4.17 -1.09 7.22
N LYS A 81 -4.18 -2.31 6.65
CA LYS A 81 -3.69 -3.51 7.34
C LYS A 81 -2.24 -3.36 7.84
N ILE A 82 -1.42 -2.54 7.19
CA ILE A 82 -0.05 -2.25 7.62
C ILE A 82 -0.03 -1.13 8.67
N ILE A 83 -0.64 0.02 8.38
CA ILE A 83 -0.47 1.23 9.21
C ILE A 83 -1.31 1.24 10.49
N ASP A 84 -2.34 0.39 10.57
CA ASP A 84 -3.19 0.28 11.77
C ASP A 84 -2.50 -0.54 12.88
N GLN A 85 -1.32 -1.09 12.62
CA GLN A 85 -0.51 -1.79 13.61
C GLN A 85 0.43 -0.83 14.35
N ASP A 86 0.45 -0.88 15.67
CA ASP A 86 1.35 -0.06 16.52
C ASP A 86 2.83 -0.21 16.13
N ASP A 87 3.23 -1.44 15.78
CA ASP A 87 4.58 -1.80 15.32
C ASP A 87 5.06 -0.93 14.14
N PHE A 88 4.16 -0.50 13.24
CA PHE A 88 4.51 0.34 12.09
C PHE A 88 4.97 1.74 12.51
N TRP A 89 4.42 2.25 13.60
CA TRP A 89 4.71 3.59 14.11
C TRP A 89 5.99 3.65 14.94
N SER A 90 6.55 2.51 15.31
CA SER A 90 7.81 2.39 16.03
C SER A 90 9.01 2.99 15.29
N ASP A 91 10.05 3.31 16.05
CA ASP A 91 11.39 3.65 15.55
C ASP A 91 12.30 2.42 15.37
N ASN A 92 11.83 1.24 15.78
CA ASN A 92 12.53 -0.02 15.57
C ASN A 92 12.23 -0.59 14.18
N ASP A 93 13.26 -0.69 13.34
CA ASP A 93 13.12 -1.17 11.96
C ASP A 93 12.51 -2.58 11.86
N SER A 94 12.85 -3.48 12.79
CA SER A 94 12.31 -4.84 12.81
C SER A 94 10.80 -4.85 13.11
N GLN A 95 10.30 -3.94 13.94
CA GLN A 95 8.87 -3.80 14.19
C GLN A 95 8.15 -3.25 12.96
N VAL A 96 8.71 -2.24 12.28
CA VAL A 96 8.16 -1.73 11.03
C VAL A 96 8.09 -2.82 9.95
N LEU A 97 9.16 -3.61 9.80
CA LEU A 97 9.19 -4.74 8.87
C LEU A 97 8.19 -5.84 9.25
N ASN A 98 8.01 -6.11 10.54
CA ASN A 98 7.02 -7.05 11.05
C ASN A 98 5.59 -6.58 10.74
N ALA A 99 5.30 -5.29 10.92
CA ALA A 99 4.00 -4.71 10.57
C ALA A 99 3.70 -4.85 9.08
N ILE A 100 4.69 -4.59 8.21
CA ILE A 100 4.55 -4.80 6.76
C ILE A 100 4.24 -6.27 6.46
N ARG A 101 5.03 -7.20 7.00
CA ARG A 101 4.82 -8.65 6.82
C ARG A 101 3.41 -9.07 7.27
N ASN A 102 3.01 -8.66 8.47
CA ASN A 102 1.71 -8.99 9.03
C ASN A 102 0.56 -8.36 8.24
N GLY A 103 0.73 -7.15 7.72
CA GLY A 103 -0.26 -6.50 6.87
C GLY A 103 -0.50 -7.27 5.56
N PHE A 104 0.55 -7.82 4.94
CA PHE A 104 0.43 -8.71 3.79
C PHE A 104 -0.34 -10.00 4.15
N LEU A 105 0.02 -10.66 5.26
CA LEU A 105 -0.65 -11.87 5.71
C LEU A 105 -2.13 -11.62 6.03
N GLN A 106 -2.44 -10.55 6.76
CA GLN A 106 -3.81 -10.18 7.09
C GLN A 106 -4.60 -9.83 5.83
N CYS A 107 -4.03 -9.08 4.88
CA CYS A 107 -4.70 -8.75 3.62
C CYS A 107 -4.99 -10.01 2.80
N HIS A 108 -4.05 -10.96 2.75
CA HIS A 108 -4.26 -12.25 2.08
C HIS A 108 -5.36 -13.08 2.77
N LEU A 109 -5.36 -13.14 4.10
CA LEU A 109 -6.40 -13.83 4.87
C LEU A 109 -7.79 -13.18 4.69
N ASP A 110 -7.84 -11.85 4.55
CA ASP A 110 -9.07 -11.11 4.28
C ASP A 110 -9.68 -11.49 2.92
N MET A 111 -8.84 -11.73 1.91
CA MET A 111 -9.32 -12.18 0.59
C MET A 111 -10.06 -13.51 0.65
N TRP A 112 -9.71 -14.45 1.53
CA TRP A 112 -10.47 -15.70 1.69
C TRP A 112 -11.91 -15.46 2.15
N HIS A 113 -12.15 -14.42 2.96
CA HIS A 113 -13.49 -14.04 3.40
C HIS A 113 -14.27 -13.32 2.30
N GLU A 114 -13.59 -12.57 1.43
CA GLU A 114 -14.19 -11.85 0.30
C GLU A 114 -14.45 -12.74 -0.93
N LEU A 115 -13.69 -13.83 -1.07
CA LEU A 115 -13.76 -14.75 -2.22
C LEU A 115 -15.19 -15.19 -2.61
N PRO A 116 -16.11 -15.50 -1.68
CA PRO A 116 -17.49 -15.85 -2.04
C PRO A 116 -18.29 -14.73 -2.72
N GLN A 117 -17.88 -13.47 -2.55
CA GLN A 117 -18.53 -12.29 -3.14
C GLN A 117 -17.96 -11.94 -4.52
N TRP A 118 -16.79 -12.48 -4.87
CA TRP A 118 -16.15 -12.20 -6.15
C TRP A 118 -16.85 -12.92 -7.30
N PRO A 119 -16.80 -12.37 -8.53
CA PRO A 119 -17.39 -13.01 -9.70
C PRO A 119 -16.82 -14.42 -9.90
N LYS A 120 -17.71 -15.40 -10.06
CA LYS A 120 -17.34 -16.77 -10.41
C LYS A 120 -16.72 -16.82 -11.81
N THR A 121 -15.93 -17.85 -12.06
CA THR A 121 -15.43 -18.14 -13.40
C THR A 121 -16.58 -18.48 -14.35
N ALA A 122 -16.32 -18.51 -15.66
CA ALA A 122 -17.32 -18.89 -16.67
C ALA A 122 -17.89 -20.30 -16.45
N SER A 123 -17.16 -21.20 -15.80
CA SER A 123 -17.61 -22.55 -15.44
C SER A 123 -18.35 -22.62 -14.09
N GLY A 124 -18.60 -21.48 -13.44
CA GLY A 124 -19.29 -21.39 -12.16
C GLY A 124 -18.44 -21.74 -10.93
N LEU A 125 -17.12 -21.90 -11.10
CA LEU A 125 -16.19 -22.13 -9.98
C LEU A 125 -15.90 -20.80 -9.25
N PRO A 126 -15.44 -20.84 -7.98
CA PRO A 126 -14.98 -19.64 -7.28
C PRO A 126 -13.95 -18.87 -8.09
N SER A 127 -13.90 -17.55 -7.88
CA SER A 127 -12.91 -16.68 -8.51
C SER A 127 -11.49 -17.22 -8.33
N THR A 128 -10.67 -17.05 -9.35
CA THR A 128 -9.24 -17.37 -9.32
C THR A 128 -8.37 -16.10 -9.30
N SER A 129 -8.98 -14.94 -9.00
CA SER A 129 -8.28 -13.66 -9.02
C SER A 129 -7.14 -13.67 -8.00
N GLY A 130 -5.94 -13.41 -8.50
CA GLY A 130 -4.73 -13.23 -7.72
C GLY A 130 -4.05 -11.92 -8.11
N THR A 131 -3.02 -11.54 -7.36
CA THR A 131 -2.25 -10.33 -7.65
C THR A 131 -0.82 -10.45 -7.14
N THR A 132 0.12 -9.79 -7.82
CA THR A 132 1.37 -9.38 -7.18
C THR A 132 1.09 -8.25 -6.20
N ALA A 133 2.05 -7.94 -5.33
CA ALA A 133 2.03 -6.72 -4.55
C ALA A 133 3.46 -6.25 -4.28
N THR A 134 3.79 -5.04 -4.73
CA THR A 134 5.06 -4.37 -4.42
C THR A 134 4.75 -3.03 -3.79
N VAL A 135 5.18 -2.82 -2.55
CA VAL A 135 4.91 -1.59 -1.79
C VAL A 135 6.20 -0.97 -1.26
N LEU A 136 6.25 0.36 -1.24
CA LEU A 136 7.33 1.17 -0.69
C LEU A 136 6.76 2.17 0.31
N PHE A 137 7.33 2.16 1.51
CA PHE A 137 7.17 3.24 2.49
C PHE A 137 8.47 4.05 2.56
N ILE A 138 8.37 5.37 2.43
CA ILE A 138 9.45 6.30 2.75
C ILE A 138 9.07 6.98 4.07
N LYS A 139 9.72 6.57 5.18
CA LYS A 139 9.42 6.99 6.56
C LYS A 139 10.73 7.36 7.27
N LYS A 140 10.80 8.55 7.88
CA LYS A 140 11.99 9.04 8.63
C LYS A 140 13.32 8.81 7.90
N SER A 141 13.39 9.21 6.62
CA SER A 141 14.57 9.04 5.75
C SER A 141 14.99 7.58 5.47
N LYS A 142 14.12 6.61 5.75
CA LYS A 142 14.33 5.18 5.43
C LYS A 142 13.29 4.71 4.41
N ALA A 143 13.70 3.77 3.57
CA ALA A 143 12.84 3.07 2.63
C ALA A 143 12.55 1.66 3.17
N TYR A 144 11.28 1.30 3.31
CA TYR A 144 10.83 -0.04 3.68
C TYR A 144 10.00 -0.63 2.55
N VAL A 145 10.31 -1.86 2.17
CA VAL A 145 9.69 -2.54 1.03
C VAL A 145 8.99 -3.81 1.49
N GLY A 146 7.75 -4.00 1.03
CA GLY A 146 7.06 -5.29 1.09
C GLY A 146 6.79 -5.76 -0.34
N HIS A 147 7.09 -7.01 -0.65
CA HIS A 147 7.03 -7.52 -2.02
C HIS A 147 6.65 -9.01 -2.08
N VAL A 148 5.72 -9.33 -2.98
CA VAL A 148 5.35 -10.70 -3.37
C VAL A 148 5.00 -10.71 -4.86
N GLY A 149 5.55 -11.66 -5.60
CA GLY A 149 5.29 -11.83 -7.04
C GLY A 149 6.50 -11.45 -7.91
N ASP A 150 6.24 -11.01 -9.12
CA ASP A 150 7.24 -10.73 -10.17
C ASP A 150 7.21 -9.29 -10.68
N SER A 151 6.40 -8.41 -10.06
CA SER A 151 6.55 -6.96 -10.22
C SER A 151 7.88 -6.46 -9.63
N GLY A 152 8.32 -5.24 -9.98
CA GLY A 152 9.62 -4.72 -9.59
C GLY A 152 9.59 -3.36 -8.92
N LEU A 153 10.60 -3.10 -8.09
CA LEU A 153 10.93 -1.78 -7.56
C LEU A 153 12.44 -1.55 -7.68
N VAL A 154 12.84 -0.37 -8.15
CA VAL A 154 14.24 0.02 -8.32
C VAL A 154 14.45 1.39 -7.66
N ILE A 155 15.56 1.53 -6.95
CA ILE A 155 16.04 2.81 -6.38
C ILE A 155 17.38 3.10 -7.04
N GLY A 156 17.58 4.34 -7.50
CA GLY A 156 18.78 4.80 -8.18
C GLY A 156 19.20 6.19 -7.74
#